data_AF-A0A960PK40-F1
#
_entry.id   AF-A0A960PK40-F1
#
_cell.length_a   1.000
_cell.length_b   1.000
_cell.length_c   1.000
_cell.angle_alpha   90.00
_cell.angle_beta   90.00
_cell.angle_gamma   90.00
#
_symmetry.space_group_name_H-M   'P 1'
#
loop_
_entity.id
_entity.type
_entity.pdbx_description
1 polymer ?
#
loop_
_entity_poly.entity_id
_entity_poly.type
_entity_poly.pdbx_seq_one_letter_code
_entity_poly.pdbx_strand_id
1 'polypeptide(L)' 'DIFLDDVTVSRQHAQLLRSPDGIEVQDSGSLNGTYLNDRRIERAPLAEGDRLQVGKYKLLFVLEVA' A
#
# COMPACT_ATOMS: atom_id res chain seq x y z
N ASP A 1 10.16 -5.21 5.47
CA ASP A 1 9.57 -5.75 4.23
C ASP A 1 8.39 -6.64 4.52
N ILE A 2 7.38 -6.63 3.65
CA ILE A 2 6.18 -7.45 3.72
C ILE A 2 6.13 -8.32 2.47
N PHE A 3 6.05 -9.64 2.63
CA PHE A 3 5.94 -10.58 1.52
C PHE A 3 4.49 -11.04 1.36
N LEU A 4 3.97 -10.93 0.14
CA LEU A 4 2.63 -11.38 -0.22
C LEU A 4 2.77 -12.41 -1.36
N ASP A 5 2.51 -13.67 -1.04
CA ASP A 5 2.73 -14.80 -1.95
C ASP A 5 1.54 -15.00 -2.90
N ASP A 6 1.49 -14.20 -3.96
CA ASP A 6 0.50 -14.38 -5.01
C ASP A 6 1.00 -13.87 -6.36
N VAL A 7 0.58 -14.53 -7.43
CA VAL A 7 0.93 -14.18 -8.82
C VAL A 7 0.46 -12.77 -9.21
N THR A 8 -0.58 -12.24 -8.56
CA THR A 8 -1.06 -10.87 -8.79
C THR A 8 -0.19 -9.81 -8.12
N VAL A 9 0.82 -10.20 -7.34
CA VAL A 9 1.72 -9.29 -6.65
C VAL A 9 3.08 -9.23 -7.36
N SER A 10 3.42 -8.08 -7.93
CA SER A 10 4.77 -7.81 -8.47
C SER A 10 5.84 -7.95 -7.38
N ARG A 11 7.06 -8.37 -7.77
CA ARG A 11 8.20 -8.52 -6.84
C ARG A 11 8.51 -7.24 -6.06
N GLN A 12 8.41 -6.09 -6.73
CA GLN A 12 8.39 -4.77 -6.12
C GLN A 12 7.03 -4.16 -6.48
N HIS A 13 6.08 -4.23 -5.56
CA HIS A 13 4.70 -3.82 -5.84
C HIS A 13 4.42 -2.39 -5.36
N ALA A 14 4.61 -2.16 -4.06
CA ALA A 14 4.36 -0.90 -3.42
C ALA A 14 5.37 -0.69 -2.29
N GLN A 15 5.60 0.57 -1.95
CA GLN A 15 6.48 0.99 -0.87
C GLN A 15 5.72 1.92 0.06
N LEU A 16 5.98 1.78 1.36
CA LEU A 16 5.55 2.74 2.36
C LEU A 16 6.72 3.67 2.66
N LEU A 17 6.54 4.96 2.42
CA LEU A 17 7.54 5.99 2.66
C LEU A 17 7.12 6.77 3.91
N ARG A 18 8.03 6.85 4.89
CA ARG A 18 7.83 7.69 6.08
C ARG A 18 8.51 9.04 5.85
N SER A 19 7.80 10.11 6.14
CA SER A 19 8.30 11.48 6.14
C SER A 19 7.90 12.20 7.45
N PRO A 20 8.41 13.41 7.70
CA PRO A 20 7.92 14.23 8.81
C PRO A 20 6.41 14.54 8.74
N ASP A 21 5.82 14.52 7.54
CA ASP A 21 4.41 14.84 7.30
C ASP A 21 3.48 13.61 7.42
N GLY A 22 4.05 12.41 7.61
CA GLY A 22 3.29 11.18 7.83
C GLY A 22 3.82 9.99 7.03
N ILE A 23 2.91 9.10 6.66
CA ILE A 23 3.21 7.90 5.87
C ILE A 23 2.50 8.02 4.54
N GLU A 24 3.21 7.71 3.47
CA GLU A 24 2.67 7.64 2.11
C GLU A 24 2.85 6.23 1.56
N VAL A 25 1.92 5.79 0.73
CA VAL A 25 2.06 4.60 -0.10
C VAL A 25 2.37 5.02 -1.54
N GLN A 26 3.33 4.35 -2.16
CA GLN A 26 3.70 4.54 -3.56
C GLN A 26 3.72 3.21 -4.31
N ASP A 27 3.01 3.14 -5.44
CA ASP A 27 3.11 2.03 -6.38
C ASP A 27 4.49 2.03 -7.08
N SER A 28 5.11 0.87 -7.20
CA SER A 28 6.47 0.71 -7.77
C SER A 28 6.46 0.30 -9.25
N GLY A 29 5.41 0.68 -10.00
CA GLY A 29 5.20 0.23 -11.38
C GLY A 29 4.66 -1.20 -11.43
N SER A 30 3.78 -1.54 -10.49
CA SER A 30 3.23 -2.89 -10.40
C SER A 30 2.31 -3.19 -11.58
N LEU A 31 2.22 -4.47 -11.95
CA LEU A 31 1.40 -4.90 -13.08
C LEU A 31 -0.10 -4.66 -12.84
N ASN A 32 -0.58 -4.96 -11.63
CA ASN A 32 -2.00 -4.91 -11.30
C ASN A 32 -2.42 -3.60 -10.61
N GLY A 33 -1.45 -2.75 -10.25
CA GLY A 33 -1.65 -1.50 -9.55
C GLY A 33 -1.87 -1.67 -8.04
N THR A 34 -1.60 -0.59 -7.33
CA THR A 34 -1.92 -0.41 -5.91
C THR A 34 -3.21 0.41 -5.78
N TYR A 35 -4.09 0.03 -4.84
CA TYR A 35 -5.36 0.72 -4.62
C TYR A 35 -5.51 1.14 -3.17
N LEU A 36 -6.00 2.35 -2.95
CA LEU A 36 -6.34 2.89 -1.64
C LEU A 36 -7.84 3.19 -1.63
N ASN A 37 -8.58 2.57 -0.71
CA ASN A 37 -10.04 2.71 -0.60
C ASN A 37 -10.75 2.51 -1.95
N ASP A 38 -10.42 1.40 -2.62
CA ASP A 38 -10.94 0.98 -3.93
C ASP A 38 -10.61 1.94 -5.10
N ARG A 39 -9.69 2.90 -4.91
CA ARG A 39 -9.18 3.79 -5.97
C ARG A 39 -7.74 3.47 -6.30
N ARG A 40 -7.42 3.31 -7.59
CA ARG A 40 -6.04 3.10 -8.03
C ARG A 40 -5.21 4.35 -7.77
N ILE A 41 -4.01 4.18 -7.22
CA ILE A 41 -3.08 5.27 -6.91
C ILE A 41 -1.69 4.98 -7.48
N GLU A 42 -0.98 6.04 -7.84
CA GLU A 42 0.48 5.98 -8.04
C GLU A 42 1.19 6.33 -6.74
N ARG A 43 0.68 7.33 -6.02
CA ARG A 43 1.11 7.73 -4.69
C ARG A 43 -0.06 8.35 -3.94
N ALA A 44 -0.16 8.10 -2.64
CA ALA A 44 -1.15 8.74 -1.77
C ALA A 44 -0.68 8.76 -0.30
N PRO A 45 -1.07 9.78 0.49
CA PRO A 45 -0.95 9.71 1.94
C PRO A 45 -1.77 8.54 2.48
N LEU A 46 -1.29 7.91 3.54
CA LEU A 46 -1.92 6.77 4.19
C LEU A 46 -2.36 7.18 5.60
N ALA A 47 -3.65 7.07 5.87
CA ALA A 47 -4.27 7.47 7.14
C ALA A 47 -4.82 6.27 7.91
N GLU A 48 -4.95 6.43 9.23
CA GLU A 48 -5.55 5.42 10.11
C GLU A 48 -6.87 4.89 9.56
N GLY A 49 -6.99 3.56 9.46
CA GLY A 49 -8.21 2.90 8.97
C GLY A 49 -8.32 2.80 7.45
N ASP A 50 -7.36 3.30 6.69
CA ASP A 50 -7.34 3.16 5.24
C ASP A 50 -7.20 1.70 4.79
N ARG A 51 -7.87 1.36 3.69
CA ARG A 51 -7.78 0.04 3.07
C ARG A 51 -6.84 0.08 1.88
N LEU A 52 -5.69 -0.57 2.03
CA LEU A 52 -4.74 -0.76 0.95
C LEU A 52 -4.97 -2.10 0.28
N GLN A 53 -5.05 -2.13 -1.05
CA GLN A 53 -5.12 -3.35 -1.83
C GLN A 53 -3.89 -3.50 -2.72
N VAL A 54 -3.29 -4.69 -2.64
CA VAL A 54 -2.10 -5.12 -3.38
C VAL A 54 -2.38 -6.51 -3.95
N GLY A 55 -2.55 -6.59 -5.27
CA GLY A 55 -3.06 -7.80 -5.91
C GLY A 55 -4.43 -8.20 -5.35
N LYS A 56 -4.58 -9.46 -4.91
CA LYS A 56 -5.79 -9.96 -4.24
C LYS A 56 -5.92 -9.60 -2.76
N TYR A 57 -4.87 -9.09 -2.14
CA TYR A 57 -4.83 -8.83 -0.70
C TYR A 57 -5.45 -7.47 -0.38
N LYS A 58 -6.33 -7.42 0.63
CA LYS A 58 -6.83 -6.20 1.24
C LYS A 58 -6.27 -6.09 2.65
N LEU A 59 -5.55 -4.99 2.91
CA LEU A 59 -4.83 -4.71 4.15
C LEU A 59 -5.49 -3.49 4.81
N LEU A 60 -5.65 -3.53 6.14
CA LEU A 60 -6.06 -2.37 6.92
C LEU A 60 -4.80 -1.69 7.46
N PHE A 61 -4.66 -0.39 7.23
CA PHE A 61 -3.60 0.38 7.85
C PHE A 61 -4.01 0.81 9.25
N VAL A 62 -3.17 0.48 10.24
CA VAL A 62 -3.35 0.85 11.64
C VAL A 62 -2.05 1.44 12.19
N LEU A 63 -2.20 2.52 12.96
CA LEU A 63 -1.20 3.21 13.73
C LEU A 63 -1.32 2.69 15.15
N GLU A 64 -0.27 2.03 15.61
CA GLU A 64 -0.18 1.65 17.01
C GLU A 64 0.22 2.89 17.80
N VAL A 65 -0.69 3.37 18.65
CA VAL A 65 -0.39 4.40 19.65
C VAL A 65 0.26 3.67 20.83
N ALA A 66 1.52 4.01 21.10
CA ALA A 66 2.26 3.51 22.26
C ALA A 66 1.67 4.04 23.58
#